data_AF-A0AAV7HYQ5-F1
#
_entry.id   AF-A0AAV7HYQ5-F1
#
_cell.length_a   1.000
_cell.length_b   1.000
_cell.length_c   1.000
_cell.angle_alpha   90.00
_cell.angle_beta   90.00
_cell.angle_gamma   90.00
#
_symmetry.space_group_name_H-M   'P 1'
#
loop_
_entity.id
_entity.type
_entity.pdbx_description
1 polymer ?
#
loop_
_entity_poly.entity_id
_entity_poly.type
_entity_poly.pdbx_seq_one_letter_code
_entity_poly.pdbx_strand_id
1 'polypeptide(L)'
;MGEGIKVSFAMALLTYLIVGTIQICIIGYHILVSQRCSEAFWNCEWCDMPLDCIKDITFCIMRSQKTLGLTAGAFVTLSNSTLTDVTKAAMGYLSILRNFLTE
;
A
#
# COMPACT_ATOMS: atom_id res chain seq x y z
N MET A 1 11.05 3.24 -37.09
CA MET A 1 9.61 3.31 -36.69
C MET A 1 9.25 2.37 -35.54
N GLY A 2 9.88 1.19 -35.40
CA GLY A 2 9.54 0.22 -34.34
C GLY A 2 10.10 0.49 -32.93
N GLU A 3 11.21 1.23 -32.78
CA GLU A 3 11.82 1.45 -31.46
C GLU A 3 11.01 2.39 -30.56
N GLY A 4 10.42 3.46 -31.11
CA GLY A 4 9.57 4.37 -30.34
C GLY A 4 8.33 3.68 -29.75
N ILE A 5 7.79 2.67 -30.45
CA ILE A 5 6.63 1.90 -30.00
C ILE A 5 6.99 1.00 -28.80
N LYS A 6 8.18 0.36 -28.84
CA LYS A 6 8.67 -0.47 -27.73
C LYS A 6 8.90 0.36 -26.46
N VAL A 7 9.51 1.53 -26.60
CA VAL A 7 9.77 2.44 -25.46
C VAL A 7 8.47 2.95 -24.86
N SER A 8 7.51 3.34 -25.70
CA SER A 8 6.21 3.83 -25.21
C SER A 8 5.43 2.73 -24.47
N PHE A 9 5.46 1.49 -24.96
CA PHE A 9 4.83 0.35 -24.28
C PHE A 9 5.51 -0.01 -22.96
N ALA A 10 6.85 0.00 -22.91
CA ALA A 10 7.60 -0.24 -21.67
C ALA A 10 7.30 0.83 -20.60
N MET A 11 7.22 2.11 -21.00
CA MET A 11 6.85 3.20 -20.09
C MET A 11 5.41 3.05 -19.57
N ALA A 12 4.47 2.67 -20.43
CA ALA A 12 3.09 2.44 -20.03
C ALA A 12 2.98 1.28 -19.02
N LEU A 13 3.67 0.16 -19.26
CA LEU A 13 3.70 -0.99 -18.36
C LEU A 13 4.32 -0.63 -17.00
N LEU A 14 5.44 0.09 -16.98
CA LEU A 14 6.06 0.54 -15.75
C LEU A 14 5.13 1.45 -14.94
N THR A 15 4.46 2.38 -15.62
CA THR A 15 3.51 3.29 -14.97
C THR A 15 2.33 2.51 -14.38
N TYR A 16 1.79 1.53 -15.11
CA TYR A 16 0.70 0.68 -14.63
C TYR A 16 1.08 -0.13 -13.38
N LEU A 17 2.27 -0.74 -13.35
CA LEU A 17 2.75 -1.52 -12.21
C LEU A 17 2.95 -0.64 -10.96
N ILE A 18 3.52 0.56 -11.13
CA ILE A 18 3.72 1.51 -10.03
C ILE A 18 2.36 1.98 -9.48
N VAL A 19 1.42 2.35 -10.35
CA VAL A 19 0.08 2.78 -9.91
C VAL A 19 -0.66 1.66 -9.18
N GLY A 20 -0.61 0.43 -9.70
CA GLY A 20 -1.26 -0.71 -9.06
C GLY A 20 -0.71 -1.00 -7.65
N THR A 21 0.61 -0.92 -7.47
CA THR A 21 1.24 -1.12 -6.17
C THR A 21 0.93 0.01 -5.19
N ILE A 22 0.92 1.28 -5.63
CA ILE A 22 0.50 2.43 -4.82
C ILE A 22 -0.94 2.22 -4.32
N GLN A 23 -1.84 1.78 -5.20
CA GLN A 23 -3.26 1.61 -4.86
C GLN A 23 -3.45 0.54 -3.78
N ILE A 24 -2.73 -0.58 -3.88
CA ILE A 24 -2.72 -1.65 -2.88
C ILE A 24 -2.16 -1.13 -1.54
N CYS A 25 -1.09 -0.32 -1.57
CA CYS A 25 -0.52 0.28 -0.36
C CYS A 25 -1.47 1.26 0.34
N ILE A 26 -2.21 2.09 -0.41
CA ILE A 26 -3.20 3.03 0.14
C ILE A 26 -4.32 2.25 0.85
N ILE A 27 -4.81 1.18 0.22
CA ILE A 27 -5.82 0.31 0.82
C ILE A 27 -5.28 -0.33 2.11
N GLY A 28 -4.04 -0.83 2.11
CA GLY A 28 -3.39 -1.38 3.30
C GLY A 28 -3.23 -0.37 4.44
N TYR A 29 -2.84 0.86 4.13
CA TYR A 29 -2.73 1.95 5.10
C TYR A 29 -4.08 2.29 5.74
N HIS A 30 -5.15 2.37 4.93
CA HIS A 30 -6.49 2.66 5.43
C HIS A 30 -7.00 1.58 6.40
N ILE A 31 -6.65 0.31 6.15
CA ILE A 31 -6.98 -0.81 7.04
C ILE A 31 -6.21 -0.71 8.37
N LEU A 32 -4.91 -0.40 8.33
CA LEU A 32 -4.10 -0.19 9.53
C LEU A 32 -4.59 0.97 10.39
N VAL A 33 -4.97 2.10 9.77
CA VAL A 33 -5.55 3.24 10.50
C VAL A 33 -6.88 2.85 11.13
N SER A 34 -7.73 2.12 10.40
CA SER A 34 -9.01 1.63 10.92
C SER A 34 -8.82 0.72 12.14
N GLN A 35 -7.77 -0.10 12.16
CA GLN A 35 -7.39 -0.92 13.33
C GLN A 35 -6.99 -0.08 14.53
N ARG A 36 -6.17 0.96 14.33
CA ARG A 36 -5.79 1.85 15.45
C ARG A 36 -6.97 2.64 16.00
N CYS A 37 -7.89 3.07 15.13
CA CYS A 37 -9.14 3.68 15.58
C CYS A 37 -9.96 2.69 16.43
N SER A 38 -10.01 1.42 16.03
CA SER A 38 -10.66 0.36 16.80
C SER A 38 -10.06 0.15 18.18
N GLU A 39 -8.73 0.17 18.30
CA GLU A 39 -8.05 0.08 19.59
C GLU A 39 -8.34 1.31 20.47
N ALA A 40 -8.46 2.49 19.88
CA ALA A 40 -8.87 3.69 20.60
C ALA A 40 -10.31 3.60 21.12
N PHE A 41 -11.24 3.07 20.30
CA PHE A 41 -12.60 2.79 20.73
C PHE A 41 -12.69 1.68 21.79
N TRP A 42 -11.81 0.69 21.76
CA TRP A 42 -11.75 -0.33 22.80
C TRP A 42 -11.29 0.24 24.15
N ASN A 43 -10.41 1.24 24.13
CA ASN A 43 -9.88 1.90 25.32
C ASN A 43 -10.75 3.05 25.86
N CYS A 44 -11.83 3.44 25.18
CA CYS A 44 -12.77 4.39 25.77
C CYS A 44 -13.69 3.68 26.78
N GLU A 45 -14.26 4.42 27.73
CA GLU A 45 -15.32 3.91 28.63
C GLU A 45 -16.64 3.71 27.86
N TRP A 46 -16.63 2.87 26.82
CA TRP A 46 -17.79 2.58 25.97
C TRP A 46 -18.92 1.91 26.74
N CYS A 47 -18.63 1.26 27.88
CA CYS A 47 -19.62 0.63 28.74
C CYS A 47 -20.59 1.63 29.40
N ASP A 48 -20.18 2.89 29.59
CA ASP A 48 -21.00 3.94 30.21
C ASP A 48 -21.77 4.78 29.17
N MET A 49 -21.67 4.43 27.88
CA MET A 49 -22.37 5.13 26.79
C MET A 49 -23.78 4.57 26.56
N PRO A 50 -24.68 5.36 25.92
CA PRO A 50 -26.00 4.87 25.54
C PRO A 50 -25.93 3.64 24.62
N LEU A 51 -26.95 2.78 24.71
CA LEU A 51 -27.01 1.47 24.04
C LEU A 51 -26.82 1.54 22.51
N ASP A 52 -27.25 2.63 21.89
CA ASP A 52 -27.09 2.86 20.45
C ASP A 52 -25.61 3.07 20.08
N CYS A 53 -24.87 3.85 20.86
CA CYS A 53 -23.44 4.05 20.67
C CYS A 53 -22.64 2.76 20.91
N ILE A 54 -23.03 1.94 21.89
CA ILE A 54 -22.36 0.66 22.18
C ILE A 54 -22.45 -0.29 20.98
N LYS A 55 -23.62 -0.37 20.33
CA LYS A 55 -23.83 -1.20 19.13
C LYS A 55 -22.96 -0.75 17.96
N ASP A 56 -22.92 0.55 17.71
CA ASP A 56 -22.13 1.14 16.62
C ASP A 56 -20.62 0.94 16.83
N ILE A 57 -20.14 1.14 18.06
CA ILE A 57 -18.73 0.92 18.43
C ILE A 57 -18.36 -0.56 18.27
N THR A 58 -19.19 -1.48 18.77
CA THR A 58 -18.94 -2.93 18.65
C THR A 58 -18.89 -3.38 17.19
N PHE A 59 -19.78 -2.85 16.35
CA PHE A 59 -19.77 -3.12 14.92
C PHE A 59 -18.51 -2.58 14.22
N CYS A 60 -18.10 -1.36 14.57
CA CYS A 60 -16.85 -0.77 14.07
C CYS A 60 -15.62 -1.60 14.46
N ILE A 61 -15.56 -2.10 15.69
CA ILE A 61 -14.46 -2.92 16.22
C ILE A 61 -14.41 -4.29 15.54
N MET A 62 -15.55 -4.95 15.31
CA MET A 62 -15.57 -6.23 14.60
C MET A 62 -15.13 -6.11 13.13
N ARG A 63 -15.43 -4.98 12.48
CA ARG A 63 -15.07 -4.76 11.08
C ARG A 63 -13.59 -4.41 10.89
N SER A 64 -12.99 -3.68 11.83
CA SER A 64 -11.60 -3.23 11.80
C SER A 64 -10.60 -4.34 12.14
N GLN A 65 -10.97 -5.32 12.98
CA GLN A 65 -10.10 -6.41 13.42
C GLN A 65 -9.65 -7.37 12.29
N LYS A 66 -10.18 -7.25 11.07
CA LYS A 66 -9.73 -8.08 9.94
C LYS A 66 -8.40 -7.56 9.38
N THR A 67 -7.30 -8.01 9.99
CA THR A 67 -5.93 -7.66 9.62
C THR A 67 -5.58 -8.21 8.23
N LEU A 68 -5.88 -7.46 7.19
CA LEU A 68 -5.31 -7.69 5.86
C LEU A 68 -3.89 -7.12 5.87
N GLY A 69 -2.96 -7.84 6.51
CA GLY A 69 -1.55 -7.65 6.30
C GLY A 69 -1.25 -7.98 4.84
N LEU A 70 -1.11 -6.96 4.00
CA LEU A 70 -0.71 -7.12 2.61
C LEU A 70 0.78 -7.44 2.57
N THR A 71 1.11 -8.68 2.90
CA THR A 71 2.46 -9.23 2.78
C THR A 71 2.61 -9.79 1.38
N ALA A 72 3.44 -9.15 0.56
CA ALA A 72 3.76 -9.70 -0.76
C ALA A 72 4.62 -10.96 -0.56
N GLY A 73 4.00 -12.13 -0.75
CA GLY A 73 4.67 -13.44 -0.73
C GLY A 73 5.28 -13.85 0.63
N ALA A 74 4.87 -13.25 1.75
CA ALA A 74 5.47 -13.44 3.09
C ALA A 74 6.91 -12.88 3.28
N PHE A 75 7.49 -12.23 2.26
CA PHE A 75 8.85 -11.70 2.32
C PHE A 75 8.92 -10.18 2.56
N VAL A 76 7.89 -9.43 2.15
CA VAL A 76 7.88 -7.97 2.25
C VAL A 76 6.54 -7.48 2.78
N THR A 77 6.59 -6.68 3.84
CA THR A 77 5.48 -5.82 4.26
C THR A 77 5.35 -4.68 3.26
N LEU A 78 4.24 -4.66 2.52
CA LEU A 78 4.01 -3.61 1.52
C LEU A 78 3.79 -2.28 2.24
N SER A 79 4.78 -1.39 2.15
CA SER A 79 4.74 -0.05 2.71
C SER A 79 5.17 0.98 1.66
N ASN A 80 4.73 2.23 1.83
CA ASN A 80 5.06 3.32 0.91
C ASN A 80 6.58 3.61 0.84
N SER A 81 7.32 3.38 1.94
CA SER A 81 8.78 3.48 1.95
C SER A 81 9.42 2.40 1.10
N THR A 82 9.00 1.13 1.27
CA THR A 82 9.53 0.01 0.47
C THR A 82 9.31 0.22 -1.03
N LEU A 83 8.17 0.77 -1.44
CA LEU A 83 7.93 1.14 -2.84
C LEU A 83 8.92 2.19 -3.35
N THR A 84 9.15 3.23 -2.56
CA THR A 84 10.10 4.30 -2.91
C THR A 84 11.51 3.74 -3.07
N ASP A 85 11.91 2.83 -2.19
CA ASP A 85 13.22 2.19 -2.23
C ASP A 85 13.37 1.27 -3.44
N VAL A 86 12.35 0.45 -3.75
CA VAL A 86 12.34 -0.39 -4.96
C VAL A 86 12.38 0.45 -6.23
N THR A 87 11.64 1.56 -6.29
CA THR A 87 11.62 2.46 -7.45
C THR A 87 12.96 3.16 -7.62
N LYS A 88 13.59 3.60 -6.52
CA LYS A 88 14.95 4.17 -6.55
C LYS A 88 15.98 3.16 -7.04
N ALA A 89 15.93 1.93 -6.54
CA ALA A 89 16.83 0.87 -6.98
C ALA A 89 16.65 0.58 -8.48
N ALA A 90 15.41 0.45 -8.95
CA ALA A 90 15.09 0.23 -10.36
C ALA A 90 15.62 1.37 -11.26
N MET A 91 15.45 2.63 -10.85
CA MET A 91 16.02 3.78 -11.57
C MET A 91 17.55 3.75 -11.55
N GLY A 92 18.18 3.36 -10.44
CA GLY A 92 19.63 3.17 -10.35
C GLY A 92 20.14 2.14 -11.35
N TYR A 93 19.51 0.96 -11.42
CA TYR A 93 19.85 -0.07 -12.40
C TYR A 93 19.66 0.41 -13.84
N LEU A 94 18.56 1.10 -14.15
CA LEU A 94 18.32 1.67 -15.47
C LEU A 94 19.38 2.70 -15.84
N SER A 95 19.82 3.53 -14.90
CA SER A 95 20.86 4.54 -15.14
C SER A 95 22.21 3.90 -15.45
N ILE A 96 22.57 2.81 -14.75
CA ILE A 96 23.78 2.05 -15.01
C ILE A 96 23.70 1.37 -16.38
N LEU A 97 22.60 0.68 -16.67
CA LEU A 97 22.39 0.00 -17.94
C LEU A 97 22.45 0.99 -19.11
N ARG A 98 21.86 2.18 -18.94
CA ARG A 98 21.91 3.26 -19.93
C ARG A 98 23.34 3.73 -20.17
N ASN A 99 24.15 3.86 -19.12
CA ASN A 99 25.56 4.24 -19.25
C ASN A 99 26.31 3.21 -20.12
N PHE A 100 26.18 1.92 -19.81
CA PHE A 100 26.79 0.84 -20.60
C PHE A 100 26.30 0.72 -22.05
N LEU A 101 25.07 1.13 -22.34
CA LEU A 101 24.52 1.13 -23.71
C LEU A 101 24.89 2.39 -24.51
N THR A 102 25.42 3.43 -23.86
CA THR A 102 25.81 4.70 -24.49
C THR A 102 27.32 4.80 -24.76
N GLU A 103 28.12 3.92 -24.15
CA GLU A 103 29.52 3.63 -24.57
C GLU A 103 29.56 2.67 -25.75
#